data_AF-A0A3D5ZA39-F1
#
_entry.id   AF-A0A3D5ZA39-F1
#
_cell.length_a   1.000
_cell.length_b   1.000
_cell.length_c   1.000
_cell.angle_alpha   90.00
_cell.angle_beta   90.00
_cell.angle_gamma   90.00
#
_symmetry.space_group_name_H-M   'P 1'
#
loop_
_entity.id
_entity.type
_entity.pdbx_description
1 polymer ?
#
loop_
_entity_poly.entity_id
_entity_poly.type
_entity_poly.pdbx_seq_one_letter_code
_entity_poly.pdbx_strand_id
1 'polypeptide(L)'
;MGDVILTSSVVRTVHNQLNCEIHYLIKDSFRDLVKHSPFVHSVHTLSESLESTISKLEKENFDLILDLQKNRKSKKITKELKTEALTFSKLNVKKWILVQSGINLLPKSHLIDRYFDSLKGLGIKNDDLGNELFIPSSISVSTDKLALP
;
A
#
# COMPACT_ATOMS: atom_id res chain seq x y z
N MET A 1 -4.90 -7.66 -7.03
CA MET A 1 -3.99 -7.02 -8.00
C MET A 1 -4.25 -5.52 -8.07
N GLY A 2 -5.47 -5.07 -8.35
CA GLY A 2 -5.81 -3.64 -8.44
C GLY A 2 -5.35 -2.80 -7.24
N ASP A 3 -5.53 -3.31 -6.01
CA ASP A 3 -5.14 -2.58 -4.80
C ASP A 3 -3.64 -2.25 -4.71
N VAL A 4 -2.74 -3.03 -5.33
CA VAL A 4 -1.28 -2.77 -5.31
C VAL A 4 -0.94 -1.56 -6.19
N ILE A 5 -1.61 -1.39 -7.32
CA ILE A 5 -1.37 -0.22 -8.18
C ILE A 5 -1.84 1.04 -7.45
N LEU A 6 -2.94 0.95 -6.70
CA LEU A 6 -3.49 2.08 -5.93
C LEU A 6 -2.57 2.54 -4.79
N THR A 7 -1.63 1.72 -4.32
CA THR A 7 -0.68 2.14 -3.29
C THR A 7 0.51 2.92 -3.86
N SER A 8 0.72 2.91 -5.19
CA SER A 8 1.84 3.63 -5.82
C SER A 8 1.86 5.12 -5.49
N SER A 9 0.69 5.77 -5.52
CA SER A 9 0.53 7.18 -5.12
C SER A 9 0.95 7.42 -3.67
N VAL A 10 0.54 6.54 -2.76
CA VAL A 10 0.93 6.62 -1.35
C VAL A 10 2.43 6.46 -1.18
N VAL A 11 3.02 5.46 -1.81
CA VAL A 11 4.47 5.19 -1.76
C VAL A 11 5.27 6.38 -2.26
N ARG A 12 4.95 6.90 -3.45
CA ARG A 12 5.58 8.09 -4.03
C ARG A 12 5.50 9.29 -3.10
N THR A 13 4.30 9.56 -2.60
CA THR A 13 4.05 10.75 -1.79
C THR A 13 4.78 10.68 -0.45
N VAL A 14 4.74 9.52 0.22
CA VAL A 14 5.49 9.26 1.46
C VAL A 14 6.98 9.45 1.23
N HIS A 15 7.52 8.83 0.17
CA HIS A 15 8.93 8.94 -0.19
C HIS A 15 9.34 10.41 -0.36
N ASN A 16 8.61 11.15 -1.21
CA ASN A 16 9.00 12.50 -1.59
C ASN A 16 8.80 13.53 -0.47
N GLN A 17 7.75 13.38 0.35
CA GLN A 17 7.43 14.36 1.39
C GLN A 17 8.15 14.10 2.72
N LEU A 18 8.48 12.84 3.03
CA LEU A 18 9.24 12.50 4.24
C LEU A 18 10.74 12.29 3.97
N ASN A 19 11.15 12.14 2.71
CA ASN A 19 12.53 11.81 2.32
C ASN A 19 13.05 10.57 3.09
N CYS A 20 12.25 9.50 3.09
CA CYS A 20 12.50 8.30 3.88
C CYS A 20 12.79 7.06 3.01
N GLU A 21 13.45 6.07 3.61
CA GLU A 21 13.60 4.75 3.04
C GLU A 21 12.27 3.99 3.08
N ILE A 22 11.91 3.34 1.97
CA ILE A 22 10.65 2.58 1.87
C ILE A 22 10.94 1.12 1.60
N HIS A 23 10.51 0.28 2.52
CA HIS A 23 10.45 -1.16 2.37
C HIS A 23 9.00 -1.59 2.09
N TYR A 24 8.80 -2.40 1.05
CA TYR A 24 7.46 -2.82 0.62
C TYR A 24 7.28 -4.33 0.79
N LEU A 25 6.26 -4.76 1.52
CA LEU A 25 5.90 -6.17 1.67
C LEU A 25 4.78 -6.57 0.69
N ILE A 26 5.03 -7.58 -0.14
CA ILE A 26 4.09 -8.04 -1.17
C ILE A 26 4.07 -9.57 -1.31
N LYS A 27 3.06 -10.13 -1.98
CA LYS A 27 3.13 -11.53 -2.43
C LYS A 27 4.19 -11.65 -3.53
N ASP A 28 4.94 -12.73 -3.51
CA ASP A 28 6.01 -12.97 -4.49
C ASP A 28 5.54 -12.90 -5.94
N SER A 29 4.36 -13.45 -6.25
CA SER A 29 3.72 -13.38 -7.57
C SER A 29 3.45 -11.96 -8.09
N PHE A 30 3.54 -10.93 -7.24
CA PHE A 30 3.32 -9.52 -7.58
C PHE A 30 4.56 -8.66 -7.36
N ARG A 31 5.71 -9.26 -7.03
CA ARG A 31 6.97 -8.55 -6.77
C ARG A 31 7.32 -7.57 -7.90
N ASP A 32 7.10 -8.00 -9.13
CA ASP A 32 7.46 -7.26 -10.34
C ASP A 32 6.67 -5.97 -10.53
N LEU A 33 5.50 -5.84 -9.89
CA LEU A 33 4.70 -4.60 -9.93
C LEU A 33 5.34 -3.45 -9.14
N VAL A 34 6.24 -3.77 -8.19
CA VAL A 34 6.77 -2.79 -7.23
C VAL A 34 8.28 -2.69 -7.29
N LYS A 35 9.00 -3.77 -7.67
CA LYS A 35 10.47 -3.83 -7.64
C LYS A 35 11.19 -2.80 -8.52
N HIS A 36 10.49 -2.22 -9.49
CA HIS A 36 11.03 -1.22 -10.40
C HIS A 36 10.66 0.21 -10.01
N SER A 37 9.88 0.39 -8.94
CA SER A 37 9.53 1.72 -8.45
C SER A 37 10.79 2.42 -7.92
N PRO A 38 11.09 3.65 -8.37
CA PRO A 38 12.22 4.42 -7.83
C PRO A 38 11.98 4.86 -6.39
N PHE A 39 10.74 4.76 -5.91
CA PHE A 39 10.34 5.15 -4.56
C PHE A 39 10.43 4.01 -3.54
N VAL A 40 10.79 2.79 -3.98
CA VAL A 40 10.89 1.61 -3.12
C VAL A 40 12.34 1.13 -3.10
N HIS A 41 12.91 1.12 -1.89
CA HIS A 41 14.31 0.78 -1.67
C HIS A 41 14.50 -0.73 -1.53
N SER A 42 13.56 -1.40 -0.84
CA SER A 42 13.57 -2.86 -0.68
C SER A 42 12.19 -3.46 -0.88
N VAL A 43 12.13 -4.57 -1.63
CA VAL A 43 10.90 -5.37 -1.76
C VAL A 43 11.06 -6.70 -1.04
N HIS A 44 10.27 -6.84 0.02
CA HIS A 44 10.09 -8.05 0.80
C HIS A 44 8.93 -8.86 0.25
N THR A 45 9.08 -10.19 0.20
CA THR A 45 8.01 -11.08 -0.26
C THR A 45 7.52 -12.00 0.85
N LEU A 46 6.22 -12.24 0.87
CA LEU A 46 5.60 -13.21 1.78
C LEU A 46 6.16 -14.60 1.48
N SER A 47 6.80 -15.21 2.48
CA SER A 47 7.20 -16.62 2.45
C SER A 47 6.00 -17.55 2.70
N GLU A 48 6.21 -18.86 2.51
CA GLU A 48 5.20 -19.87 2.81
C GLU A 48 4.78 -19.85 4.29
N SER A 49 5.76 -19.75 5.19
CA SER A 49 5.52 -19.49 6.62
C SER A 49 5.47 -17.99 6.89
N LEU A 50 4.47 -17.56 7.66
CA LEU A 50 4.33 -16.17 8.10
C LEU A 50 5.40 -15.79 9.12
N GLU A 51 5.80 -16.73 9.96
CA GLU A 51 6.83 -16.57 10.98
C GLU A 51 8.18 -16.28 10.31
N SER A 52 8.52 -16.98 9.22
CA SER A 52 9.73 -16.67 8.43
C SER A 52 9.69 -15.26 7.83
N THR A 53 8.52 -14.78 7.40
CA THR A 53 8.36 -13.40 6.93
C THR A 53 8.63 -12.42 8.07
N ILE A 54 8.02 -12.64 9.23
CA ILE A 54 8.16 -11.77 10.40
C ILE A 54 9.63 -11.69 10.83
N SER A 55 10.32 -12.83 11.00
CA SER A 55 11.73 -12.84 11.41
C SER A 55 12.69 -12.19 10.41
N LYS A 56 12.32 -12.09 9.13
CA LYS A 56 13.09 -11.29 8.16
C LYS A 56 12.83 -9.81 8.36
N LEU A 57 11.57 -9.42 8.49
CA LEU A 57 11.15 -8.03 8.68
C LEU A 57 11.64 -7.43 10.01
N GLU A 58 11.73 -8.23 11.08
CA GLU A 58 12.26 -7.78 12.38
C GLU A 58 13.71 -7.29 12.29
N LYS A 59 14.50 -7.83 11.35
CA LYS A 59 15.92 -7.44 11.18
C LYS A 59 16.09 -6.04 10.58
N GLU A 60 15.05 -5.52 9.94
CA GLU A 60 15.07 -4.21 9.29
C GLU A 60 14.89 -3.05 10.29
N ASN A 61 14.39 -3.32 11.50
CA ASN A 61 14.18 -2.32 12.56
C ASN A 61 13.39 -1.08 12.08
N PHE A 62 12.19 -1.31 11.51
CA PHE A 62 11.34 -0.23 11.03
C PHE A 62 10.95 0.77 12.12
N ASP A 63 11.01 2.06 11.80
CA ASP A 63 10.50 3.15 12.64
C ASP A 63 8.98 3.25 12.59
N LEU A 64 8.39 2.94 11.44
CA LEU A 64 6.96 3.09 11.18
C LEU A 64 6.46 2.06 10.18
N ILE A 65 5.27 1.50 10.42
CA ILE A 65 4.58 0.63 9.46
C ILE A 65 3.31 1.31 8.93
N LEU A 66 3.13 1.29 7.60
CA LEU A 66 1.88 1.69 6.95
C LEU A 66 1.09 0.44 6.51
N ASP A 67 0.10 0.01 7.30
CA ASP A 67 -0.78 -1.11 6.93
C ASP A 67 -1.94 -0.65 6.04
N LEU A 68 -1.65 -0.61 4.74
CA LEU A 68 -2.61 -0.28 3.67
C LEU A 68 -3.53 -1.45 3.27
N GLN A 69 -3.33 -2.66 3.83
CA GLN A 69 -4.18 -3.81 3.51
C GLN A 69 -5.26 -4.05 4.57
N LYS A 70 -4.91 -3.80 5.85
CA LYS A 70 -5.77 -3.92 7.02
C LYS A 70 -6.60 -5.21 7.02
N ASN A 71 -5.92 -6.34 6.83
CA ASN A 71 -6.53 -7.67 6.88
C ASN A 71 -5.95 -8.48 8.06
N ARG A 72 -6.43 -9.71 8.28
CA ARG A 72 -5.97 -10.54 9.42
C ARG A 72 -4.48 -10.84 9.36
N LYS A 73 -3.92 -11.03 8.16
CA LYS A 73 -2.51 -11.35 7.95
C LYS A 73 -1.62 -10.14 8.23
N SER A 74 -1.93 -8.98 7.65
CA SER A 74 -1.18 -7.74 7.87
C SER A 74 -1.24 -7.29 9.33
N LYS A 75 -2.39 -7.48 9.99
CA LYS A 75 -2.55 -7.25 11.43
C LYS A 75 -1.69 -8.17 12.30
N LYS A 76 -1.54 -9.45 11.92
CA LYS A 76 -0.63 -10.36 12.64
C LYS A 76 0.82 -9.88 12.48
N ILE A 77 1.25 -9.59 11.25
CA ILE A 77 2.63 -9.11 10.99
C ILE A 77 2.93 -7.82 11.78
N THR A 78 2.09 -6.79 11.64
CA THR A 78 2.29 -5.50 12.35
C THR A 78 2.34 -5.66 13.86
N LYS A 79 1.47 -6.51 14.43
CA LYS A 79 1.46 -6.77 15.87
C LYS A 79 2.75 -7.45 16.36
N GLU A 80 3.26 -8.41 15.60
CA GLU A 80 4.49 -9.14 15.99
C GLU A 80 5.74 -8.26 15.86
N LEU A 81 5.78 -7.36 14.87
CA LEU A 81 6.90 -6.42 14.70
C LEU A 81 7.04 -5.41 15.84
N LYS A 82 5.98 -5.16 16.62
CA LYS A 82 5.96 -4.21 17.75
C LYS A 82 6.36 -2.76 17.39
N THR A 83 6.40 -2.42 16.11
CA THR A 83 6.56 -1.06 15.59
C THR A 83 5.21 -0.34 15.55
N GLU A 84 5.22 0.98 15.69
CA GLU A 84 4.03 1.79 15.46
C GLU A 84 3.47 1.55 14.05
N ALA A 85 2.15 1.35 13.96
CA ALA A 85 1.49 1.04 12.71
C ALA A 85 0.30 1.98 12.45
N LEU A 86 0.37 2.72 11.35
CA LEU A 86 -0.75 3.52 10.85
C LEU A 86 -1.59 2.68 9.90
N THR A 87 -2.92 2.83 10.01
CA THR A 87 -3.85 2.12 9.13
C THR A 87 -5.08 2.98 8.84
N PHE A 88 -5.61 2.86 7.63
CA PHE A 88 -6.77 3.63 7.18
C PHE A 88 -8.10 3.11 7.73
N SER A 89 -9.12 3.96 7.75
CA SER A 89 -10.46 3.54 8.17
C SER A 89 -11.11 2.63 7.12
N LYS A 90 -11.42 1.38 7.51
CA LYS A 90 -12.06 0.41 6.61
C LYS A 90 -13.56 0.61 6.66
N LEU A 91 -14.15 0.96 5.52
CA LEU A 91 -15.61 1.13 5.40
C LEU A 91 -16.40 -0.17 5.48
N ASN A 92 -15.75 -1.32 5.64
CA ASN A 92 -16.42 -2.63 5.59
C ASN A 92 -17.52 -2.79 6.65
N VAL A 93 -17.34 -2.23 7.85
CA VAL A 93 -18.39 -2.25 8.88
C VAL A 93 -19.57 -1.37 8.47
N LYS A 94 -19.31 -0.19 7.90
CA LYS A 94 -20.34 0.72 7.39
C LYS A 94 -21.07 0.14 6.16
N LYS A 95 -20.37 -0.58 5.30
CA LYS A 95 -20.94 -1.34 4.17
C LYS A 95 -21.83 -2.48 4.68
N TRP A 96 -21.38 -3.21 5.69
CA TRP A 96 -22.18 -4.27 6.31
C TRP A 96 -23.45 -3.73 6.98
N ILE A 97 -23.36 -2.60 7.71
CA ILE A 97 -24.53 -1.90 8.26
C ILE A 97 -25.48 -1.47 7.15
N LEU A 98 -24.99 -0.89 6.04
CA LEU A 98 -25.83 -0.55 4.90
C LEU A 98 -26.57 -1.77 4.34
N VAL A 99 -25.87 -2.90 4.14
CA VAL A 99 -26.49 -4.13 3.61
C VAL A 99 -27.50 -4.73 4.59
N GLN A 100 -27.20 -4.71 5.89
CA GLN A 100 -28.02 -5.37 6.91
C GLN A 100 -29.20 -4.51 7.41
N SER A 101 -29.06 -3.18 7.43
CA SER A 101 -30.02 -2.26 8.03
C SER A 101 -30.56 -1.19 7.06
N GLY A 102 -30.04 -1.12 5.84
CA GLY A 102 -30.43 -0.09 4.85
C GLY A 102 -29.90 1.32 5.15
N ILE A 103 -29.21 1.54 6.27
CA ILE A 103 -28.71 2.86 6.67
C ILE A 103 -27.41 3.17 5.93
N ASN A 104 -27.43 4.18 5.05
CA ASN A 104 -26.27 4.60 4.27
C ASN A 104 -25.33 5.52 5.05
N LEU A 105 -24.34 4.92 5.71
CA LEU A 105 -23.23 5.62 6.38
C LEU A 105 -21.95 5.66 5.54
N LEU A 106 -22.02 5.33 4.24
CA LEU A 106 -20.82 5.28 3.39
C LEU A 106 -20.35 6.70 3.04
N PRO A 107 -19.11 7.09 3.41
CA PRO A 107 -18.53 8.32 2.91
C PRO A 107 -18.30 8.19 1.41
N LYS A 108 -18.44 9.31 0.70
CA LYS A 108 -18.15 9.44 -0.74
C LYS A 108 -16.65 9.43 -1.07
N SER A 109 -15.79 9.16 -0.10
CA SER A 109 -14.33 9.22 -0.24
C SER A 109 -13.79 8.04 -1.07
N HIS A 110 -12.93 8.33 -2.04
CA HIS A 110 -12.20 7.32 -2.79
C HIS A 110 -11.23 6.56 -1.86
N LEU A 111 -10.80 5.36 -2.25
CA LEU A 111 -9.88 4.55 -1.42
C LEU A 111 -8.55 5.28 -1.17
N ILE A 112 -8.06 6.00 -2.18
CA ILE A 112 -6.84 6.81 -2.12
C ILE A 112 -6.98 7.90 -1.04
N ASP A 113 -8.08 8.65 -1.05
CA ASP A 113 -8.37 9.65 -0.01
C ASP A 113 -8.30 9.07 1.39
N ARG A 114 -8.81 7.85 1.58
CA ARG A 114 -8.75 7.16 2.88
C ARG A 114 -7.34 6.76 3.28
N TYR A 115 -6.48 6.42 2.32
CA TYR A 115 -5.06 6.20 2.62
C TYR A 115 -4.42 7.50 3.11
N PHE A 116 -4.60 8.61 2.38
CA PHE A 116 -4.06 9.91 2.78
C PHE A 116 -4.65 10.45 4.08
N ASP A 117 -5.92 10.18 4.37
CA ASP A 117 -6.54 10.51 5.66
C ASP A 117 -5.78 9.89 6.84
N SER A 118 -5.26 8.66 6.68
CA SER A 118 -4.44 8.02 7.73
C SER A 118 -3.04 8.60 7.88
N LEU A 119 -2.58 9.38 6.89
CA LEU A 119 -1.26 10.00 6.88
C LEU A 119 -1.29 11.49 7.25
N LYS A 120 -2.47 12.08 7.47
CA LYS A 120 -2.63 13.48 7.89
C LYS A 120 -1.83 13.83 9.15
N GLY A 121 -1.71 12.88 10.09
CA GLY A 121 -0.92 13.07 11.31
C GLY A 121 0.58 13.25 11.05
N LEU A 122 1.07 12.76 9.90
CA LEU A 122 2.45 12.94 9.44
C LEU A 122 2.62 14.19 8.55
N GLY A 123 1.56 15.00 8.37
CA GLY A 123 1.58 16.16 7.48
C GLY A 123 1.55 15.83 5.98
N ILE A 124 1.41 14.55 5.62
CA ILE A 124 1.44 14.08 4.23
C ILE A 124 0.13 14.42 3.52
N LYS A 125 0.23 14.92 2.29
CA LYS A 125 -0.91 15.28 1.44
C LYS A 125 -0.82 14.60 0.08
N ASN A 126 -1.96 14.19 -0.47
CA ASN A 126 -2.03 13.66 -1.83
C ASN A 126 -1.45 14.67 -2.83
N ASP A 127 -0.64 14.19 -3.77
CA ASP A 127 -0.07 15.01 -4.85
C ASP A 127 -0.96 15.09 -6.10
N ASP A 128 -2.06 14.32 -6.12
CA ASP A 128 -3.05 14.25 -7.19
C ASP A 128 -2.48 13.84 -8.57
N LEU A 129 -1.29 13.25 -8.62
CA LEU A 129 -0.64 12.80 -9.87
C LEU A 129 -1.12 11.42 -10.34
N GLY A 130 -2.05 10.79 -9.60
CA GLY A 130 -2.58 9.47 -9.93
C GLY A 130 -1.62 8.31 -9.62
N ASN A 131 -1.92 7.14 -10.17
CA ASN A 131 -1.17 5.91 -9.92
C ASN A 131 -0.13 5.66 -11.01
N GLU A 132 0.97 5.01 -10.66
CA GLU A 132 2.08 4.73 -11.56
C GLU A 132 2.47 3.26 -11.55
N LEU A 133 3.03 2.82 -12.68
CA LEU A 133 3.64 1.50 -12.84
C LEU A 133 4.99 1.68 -13.52
N PHE A 134 6.01 1.10 -12.89
CA PHE A 134 7.36 1.13 -13.41
C PHE A 134 7.66 -0.22 -14.05
N ILE A 135 7.97 -0.18 -15.34
CA ILE A 135 8.29 -1.36 -16.16
C ILE A 135 9.82 -1.45 -16.23
N PRO A 136 10.41 -2.66 -16.22
CA PRO A 136 11.84 -2.81 -16.40
C PRO A 136 12.31 -2.16 -17.70
N SER A 137 13.48 -1.52 -17.67
CA SER A 137 14.08 -0.85 -18.83
C SER A 137 14.35 -1.78 -20.02
N SER A 138 14.40 -3.10 -19.80
CA SER A 138 14.53 -4.11 -20.86
C SER A 138 13.25 -4.33 -21.66
N ILE A 139 12.10 -3.78 -21.24
CA ILE A 139 10.83 -3.90 -21.95
C ILE A 139 10.51 -2.55 -22.61
N SER A 140 10.67 -2.48 -23.93
CA SER A 140 10.10 -1.41 -24.73
C SER A 140 8.63 -1.73 -25.04
N VAL A 141 7.71 -0.96 -24.49
CA VAL A 141 6.29 -1.06 -24.85
C VAL A 141 6.03 -0.09 -26.00
N SER A 142 5.67 -0.61 -27.18
CA SER A 142 5.22 0.22 -28.30
C SER A 142 3.85 0.82 -27.96
N THR A 143 3.78 2.14 -27.83
CA THR A 143 2.56 2.89 -27.50
C THR A 143 1.52 2.90 -28.63
N ASP A 144 1.90 2.48 -29.84
CA ASP A 144 1.05 2.52 -31.04
C ASP A 144 -0.19 1.60 -30.99
N LYS A 145 -0.29 0.71 -30.00
CA LYS A 145 -1.46 -0.17 -29.78
C LYS A 145 -2.35 0.24 -28.60
N LEU A 146 -2.02 1.32 -27.89
CA LEU A 146 -2.89 1.88 -26.85
C LEU A 146 -3.79 2.92 -27.52
N ALA A 147 -4.76 2.45 -28.31
CA ALA A 147 -5.92 3.24 -28.67
C ALA A 147 -6.74 3.45 -27.38
N LEU A 148 -6.32 4.41 -26.57
CA LEU A 148 -7.13 4.96 -25.49
C LEU A 148 -8.17 5.88 -26.15
N PRO A 149 -9.48 5.68 -25.90
CA PRO A 149 -10.52 6.59 -26.38
C PRO A 149 -10.39 7.98 -25.76
#